data_AF-A0A430HD37-F1
#
_entry.id   AF-A0A430HD37-F1
#
_cell.length_a   1.000
_cell.length_b   1.000
_cell.length_c   1.000
_cell.angle_alpha   90.00
_cell.angle_beta   90.00
_cell.angle_gamma   90.00
#
_symmetry.space_group_name_H-M   'P 1'
#
loop_
_entity.id
_entity.type
_entity.pdbx_description
1 polymer ?
#
loop_
_entity_poly.entity_id
_entity_poly.type
_entity_poly.pdbx_seq_one_letter_code
_entity_poly.pdbx_strand_id
1 'polypeptide(L)'
;MNRAIFYAALALLALLILLAGCASAPRYDARFGDAVRQARSAMTIDPQAGGKAPLPSGIDGQAAREAMARYQDSFKTPPPVVTVINAGGPAAR
;
A
#
# COMPACT_ATOMS: atom_id res chain seq x y z
N MET A 1 36.52 53.13 0.51
CA MET A 1 35.60 52.68 -0.56
C MET A 1 35.89 51.28 -1.08
N ASN A 2 37.14 50.87 -1.33
CA ASN A 2 37.44 49.55 -1.92
C ASN A 2 37.00 48.31 -1.11
N ARG A 3 37.03 48.38 0.24
CA ARG A 3 36.64 47.25 1.09
C ARG A 3 35.14 46.94 1.02
N ALA A 4 34.30 47.98 0.98
CA ALA A 4 32.84 47.83 0.86
C ALA A 4 32.43 47.25 -0.50
N ILE A 5 33.11 47.66 -1.57
CA ILE A 5 32.90 47.12 -2.92
C ILE A 5 33.32 45.63 -2.97
N PHE A 6 34.43 45.26 -2.32
CA PHE A 6 34.87 43.87 -2.24
C PHE A 6 33.88 42.96 -1.49
N TYR A 7 33.34 43.41 -0.35
CA TYR A 7 32.34 42.63 0.39
C TYR A 7 31.00 42.55 -0.34
N ALA A 8 30.57 43.61 -1.02
CA ALA A 8 29.37 43.58 -1.85
C ALA A 8 29.51 42.60 -3.02
N ALA A 9 30.68 42.57 -3.68
CA ALA A 9 30.97 41.61 -4.74
C ALA A 9 30.99 40.16 -4.22
N LEU A 10 31.57 39.92 -3.04
CA LEU A 10 31.58 38.61 -2.41
C LEU A 10 30.17 38.13 -2.04
N ALA A 11 29.33 39.00 -1.48
CA ALA A 11 27.95 38.70 -1.14
C ALA A 11 27.11 38.39 -2.38
N LEU A 12 27.32 39.14 -3.47
CA LEU A 12 26.62 38.94 -4.73
C LEU A 12 27.07 37.64 -5.42
N LEU A 13 28.34 37.29 -5.34
CA LEU A 13 28.86 36.01 -5.84
C LEU A 13 28.30 34.82 -5.05
N ALA A 14 28.23 34.92 -3.72
CA ALA A 14 27.62 33.91 -2.87
C ALA A 14 26.13 33.72 -3.20
N LEU A 15 25.39 34.82 -3.40
CA LEU A 15 23.98 34.77 -3.79
C LEU A 15 23.77 34.06 -5.13
N LEU A 16 24.62 34.32 -6.13
CA LEU A 16 24.55 33.68 -7.44
C LEU A 16 24.82 32.16 -7.37
N ILE A 17 25.75 31.73 -6.51
CA ILE A 17 26.02 30.30 -6.29
C ILE A 17 24.83 29.60 -5.64
N LEU A 18 24.18 30.24 -4.66
CA LEU A 18 22.97 29.69 -4.02
C LEU A 18 21.80 29.60 -5.00
N LEU A 19 21.62 30.58 -5.90
CA LEU A 19 20.56 30.56 -6.91
C LEU A 19 20.80 29.53 -8.03
N ALA A 20 22.07 29.25 -8.37
CA ALA A 20 22.40 28.27 -9.40
C ALA A 20 21.88 26.86 -9.06
N GLY A 21 21.80 26.51 -7.78
CA GLY A 21 21.21 25.24 -7.32
C GLY A 21 19.70 25.12 -7.56
N CYS A 22 18.96 26.23 -7.59
CA CYS A 22 17.50 26.23 -7.84
C CYS A 22 17.16 26.08 -9.33
N ALA A 23 18.03 26.52 -10.24
CA ALA A 23 17.79 26.42 -11.69
C ALA A 23 18.29 25.08 -12.28
N SER A 24 19.20 24.39 -11.58
CA SER A 24 19.75 23.14 -12.06
C SER A 24 18.90 21.94 -11.62
N ALA A 25 17.95 21.56 -12.46
CA ALA A 25 17.30 20.25 -12.40
C ALA A 25 17.80 19.21 -13.45
N PRO A 26 19.00 19.31 -14.10
CA PRO A 26 19.22 18.60 -15.36
C PRO A 26 19.41 17.09 -15.17
N ARG A 27 19.75 16.64 -13.95
CA ARG A 27 20.03 15.22 -13.66
C ARG A 27 18.82 14.47 -13.11
N TYR A 28 17.98 15.16 -12.34
CA TYR A 28 16.75 14.60 -11.79
C TYR A 28 15.64 14.56 -12.85
N ASP A 29 15.48 15.63 -13.62
CA ASP A 29 14.42 15.70 -14.65
C ASP A 29 14.69 14.76 -15.83
N ALA A 30 15.96 14.58 -16.22
CA ALA A 30 16.33 13.71 -17.34
C ALA A 30 15.90 12.25 -17.15
N ARG A 31 15.76 11.80 -15.89
CA ARG A 31 15.33 10.43 -15.55
C ARG A 31 13.98 10.37 -14.84
N PHE A 32 13.26 11.48 -14.76
CA PHE A 32 11.96 11.52 -14.10
C PHE A 32 10.99 10.48 -14.72
N GLY A 33 10.98 10.36 -16.05
CA GLY A 33 10.18 9.35 -16.73
C GLY A 33 10.53 7.91 -16.36
N ASP A 34 11.81 7.60 -16.15
CA ASP A 34 12.26 6.28 -15.70
C ASP A 34 11.83 6.02 -14.25
N ALA A 35 12.00 7.01 -13.37
CA ALA A 35 11.57 6.91 -11.98
C ALA A 35 10.06 6.67 -11.85
N VAL A 36 9.24 7.37 -12.65
CA VAL A 36 7.77 7.18 -12.70
C VAL A 36 7.43 5.79 -13.22
N ARG A 37 8.06 5.32 -14.30
CA ARG A 37 7.85 3.96 -14.82
C ARG A 37 8.21 2.89 -13.79
N GLN A 38 9.31 3.08 -13.08
CA GLN A 38 9.77 2.17 -12.04
C GLN A 38 8.79 2.15 -10.86
N ALA A 39 8.38 3.32 -10.36
CA ALA A 39 7.37 3.42 -9.30
C ALA A 39 6.05 2.76 -9.72
N ARG A 40 5.58 3.00 -10.94
CA ARG A 40 4.38 2.36 -11.49
C ARG A 40 4.53 0.84 -11.52
N SER A 41 5.66 0.31 -11.99
CA SER A 41 5.90 -1.14 -12.00
C SER A 41 5.90 -1.76 -10.60
N ALA A 42 6.44 -1.06 -9.60
CA ALA A 42 6.46 -1.52 -8.22
C ALA A 42 5.07 -1.52 -7.56
N MET A 43 4.18 -0.61 -7.99
CA MET A 43 2.81 -0.49 -7.48
C MET A 43 1.78 -1.33 -8.26
N THR A 44 2.16 -1.89 -9.41
CA THR A 44 1.26 -2.68 -10.25
C THR A 44 1.26 -4.14 -9.78
N ILE A 45 0.12 -4.61 -9.26
CA ILE A 45 -0.03 -5.98 -8.74
C ILE A 45 0.03 -7.03 -9.85
N ASP A 46 -0.67 -6.81 -10.97
CA ASP A 46 -0.60 -7.68 -12.15
C ASP A 46 -0.62 -6.83 -13.44
N PRO A 47 0.52 -6.70 -14.15
CA PRO A 47 0.59 -5.95 -15.41
C PRO A 47 -0.18 -6.60 -16.57
N GLN A 48 -0.60 -7.87 -16.44
CA GLN A 48 -1.33 -8.65 -17.46
C GLN A 48 -2.79 -8.90 -17.07
N ALA A 49 -3.34 -8.14 -16.11
CA ALA A 49 -4.70 -8.34 -15.60
C ALA A 49 -5.79 -8.29 -16.68
N GLY A 50 -5.62 -7.46 -17.72
CA GLY A 50 -6.62 -7.32 -18.81
C GLY A 50 -6.75 -8.54 -19.73
N GLY A 51 -5.75 -9.45 -19.74
CA GLY A 51 -5.78 -10.67 -20.57
C GLY A 51 -6.22 -11.92 -19.81
N LYS A 52 -6.47 -11.82 -18.50
CA LYS A 52 -6.86 -12.96 -17.66
C LYS A 52 -8.34 -12.87 -17.33
N ALA A 53 -9.00 -14.02 -17.25
CA ALA A 53 -10.32 -14.08 -16.63
C ALA A 53 -10.22 -13.55 -15.19
N PRO A 54 -11.21 -12.78 -14.70
CA PRO A 54 -11.19 -12.27 -13.35
C PRO A 54 -10.99 -13.44 -12.37
N LEU A 55 -9.94 -13.40 -11.55
CA LEU A 55 -9.85 -14.29 -10.40
C LEU A 55 -11.07 -14.00 -9.51
N PRO A 56 -11.70 -15.02 -8.90
CA PRO A 56 -12.69 -14.76 -7.86
C PRO A 56 -12.04 -13.84 -6.85
N SER A 57 -12.59 -12.63 -6.71
CA SER A 57 -12.22 -11.75 -5.60
C SER A 57 -12.38 -12.59 -4.33
N GLY A 58 -11.43 -12.51 -3.41
CA GLY A 58 -11.54 -13.18 -2.13
C GLY A 58 -12.84 -12.83 -1.41
N ILE A 59 -13.01 -13.35 -0.19
CA ILE A 59 -14.20 -13.02 0.61
C ILE A 59 -14.34 -11.51 0.80
N ASP A 60 -15.55 -10.98 0.71
CA ASP A 60 -15.81 -9.57 0.99
C ASP A 60 -15.54 -9.26 2.48
N GLY A 61 -15.34 -7.99 2.81
CA GLY A 61 -14.99 -7.59 4.19
C GLY A 61 -16.08 -7.91 5.22
N GLN A 62 -17.35 -7.90 4.82
CA GLN A 62 -18.47 -8.20 5.73
C GLN A 62 -18.53 -9.71 6.01
N ALA A 63 -18.41 -10.54 4.98
CA ALA A 63 -18.30 -11.98 5.08
C ALA A 63 -17.07 -12.40 5.89
N ALA A 64 -15.93 -11.73 5.70
CA ALA A 64 -14.72 -11.97 6.51
C ALA A 64 -14.94 -11.68 7.98
N ARG A 65 -15.57 -10.54 8.31
CA ARG A 65 -15.90 -10.16 9.69
C ARG A 65 -16.84 -11.17 10.34
N GLU A 66 -17.91 -11.55 9.65
CA GLU A 66 -18.89 -12.51 10.17
C GLU A 66 -18.29 -13.92 10.30
N ALA A 67 -17.41 -14.33 9.39
CA ALA A 67 -16.68 -15.60 9.52
C ALA A 67 -15.80 -15.62 10.78
N MET A 68 -15.08 -14.54 11.05
CA MET A 68 -14.29 -14.40 12.29
C MET A 68 -15.18 -14.37 13.54
N ALA A 69 -16.32 -13.69 13.49
CA ALA A 69 -17.29 -13.63 14.58
C ALA A 69 -17.87 -15.02 14.92
N ARG A 70 -18.24 -15.81 13.90
CA ARG A 70 -18.72 -17.19 14.11
C ARG A 70 -17.62 -18.10 14.66
N TYR A 71 -16.38 -17.93 14.19
CA TYR A 71 -15.24 -18.67 14.71
C TYR A 71 -15.04 -18.40 16.21
N GLN A 72 -14.97 -17.14 16.65
CA GLN A 72 -14.84 -16.83 18.08
C GLN A 72 -16.04 -17.34 18.91
N ASP A 73 -17.27 -17.27 18.38
CA ASP A 73 -18.46 -17.64 19.13
C ASP A 73 -18.58 -19.15 19.30
N SER A 74 -18.02 -19.94 18.37
CA SER A 74 -17.95 -21.40 18.49
C SER A 74 -17.17 -21.88 19.71
N PHE A 75 -16.24 -21.07 20.24
CA PHE A 75 -15.51 -21.38 21.47
C PHE A 75 -16.24 -20.93 22.74
N LYS A 76 -17.13 -19.94 22.64
CA LYS A 76 -17.95 -19.47 23.77
C LYS A 76 -19.16 -20.39 23.99
N THR A 77 -19.77 -20.81 22.90
CA THR A 77 -20.93 -21.69 22.89
C THR A 77 -20.57 -22.89 22.01
N PRO A 78 -19.95 -23.94 22.59
CA PRO A 78 -19.64 -25.15 21.86
C PRO A 78 -20.92 -25.63 21.15
N PRO A 79 -20.92 -25.80 19.82
CA PRO A 79 -22.09 -26.30 19.12
C PRO A 79 -22.47 -27.67 19.71
N PRO A 80 -23.77 -27.94 19.92
CA PRO A 80 -24.21 -29.20 20.51
C PRO A 80 -23.64 -30.36 19.70
N VAL A 81 -23.14 -31.38 20.40
CA VAL A 81 -22.58 -32.58 19.78
C VAL A 81 -23.65 -33.23 18.92
N VAL A 82 -23.54 -33.10 17.60
CA VAL A 82 -24.42 -33.81 16.68
C VAL A 82 -23.92 -35.25 16.62
N THR A 83 -24.48 -36.12 17.46
CA THR A 83 -24.23 -37.57 17.39
C THR A 83 -24.89 -38.12 16.12
N VAL A 84 -24.13 -38.19 15.03
CA VAL A 84 -24.53 -38.82 13.76
C VAL A 84 -24.45 -40.35 13.78
N ILE A 85 -24.30 -40.96 14.97
CA ILE A 85 -24.27 -42.41 15.15
C ILE A 85 -25.41 -42.77 16.11
N ASN A 86 -26.50 -43.29 15.53
CA ASN A 86 -27.69 -43.85 16.17
C ASN A 86 -28.83 -42.90 16.60
N ALA A 87 -29.51 -42.25 15.65
CA ALA A 87 -30.88 -41.75 15.83
C ALA A 87 -31.91 -42.92 15.85
N GLY A 88 -31.69 -43.87 16.75
CA GLY A 88 -32.48 -45.09 16.90
C GLY A 88 -32.52 -45.54 18.36
N GLY A 89 -33.45 -44.98 19.12
CA GLY A 89 -34.02 -45.62 20.34
C GLY A 89 -34.01 -44.78 21.62
N PRO A 90 -34.85 -45.17 22.62
CA PRO A 90 -36.26 -45.56 22.54
C PRO A 90 -37.16 -44.36 22.87
N ALA A 91 -38.42 -44.42 22.42
CA ALA A 91 -39.47 -43.54 22.91
C ALA A 91 -39.51 -43.58 24.45
N ALA A 92 -39.20 -42.47 25.10
CA ALA A 92 -39.36 -42.29 26.53
C ALA A 92 -40.73 -41.63 26.77
N ARG A 93 -41.51 -42.31 27.62
CA ARG A 93 -42.88 -42.05 28.08
C ARG A 93 -43.14 -40.62 28.54
#